data_AF-A0AA42RD79-F1
#
_entry.id   AF-A0AA42RD79-F1
#
_cell.length_a   1.000
_cell.length_b   1.000
_cell.length_c   1.000
_cell.angle_alpha   90.00
_cell.angle_beta   90.00
_cell.angle_gamma   90.00
#
_symmetry.space_group_name_H-M   'P 1'
#
loop_
_entity.id
_entity.type
_entity.pdbx_description
1 polymer ?
#
loop_
_entity_poly.entity_id
_entity_poly.type
_entity_poly.pdbx_seq_one_letter_code
_entity_poly.pdbx_strand_id
1 'polypeptide(L)'
;GGLVTEIKDMDYELVAKPDVLQLYVRDHGKPVDVSRATAKITLLSGSDKQEIDLKPSGDKLEAKGSFKVAPGTKVVAQVNLASKAATARFVLK
;
A
#
# COMPACT_ATOMS: atom_id res chain seq x y z
N GLY A 1 5.95 -3.61 -12.45
CA GLY A 1 6.53 -2.82 -11.34
C GLY A 1 5.40 -2.28 -10.48
N GLY A 2 5.72 -1.69 -9.33
CA GLY A 2 4.74 -1.00 -8.49
C GLY A 2 4.47 0.44 -8.94
N LEU A 3 3.46 1.06 -8.33
CA LEU A 3 3.26 2.50 -8.36
C LEU A 3 3.95 3.13 -7.16
N VAL A 4 4.77 4.15 -7.39
CA VAL A 4 5.50 4.85 -6.32
C VAL A 4 4.88 6.22 -6.08
N THR A 5 4.80 6.62 -4.82
CA THR A 5 4.47 7.98 -4.40
C THR A 5 5.34 8.39 -3.22
N GLU A 6 5.81 9.63 -3.22
CA GLU A 6 6.66 10.18 -2.17
C GLU A 6 5.82 11.03 -1.20
N ILE A 7 5.98 10.80 0.11
CA ILE A 7 5.27 11.51 1.17
C ILE A 7 6.24 11.75 2.32
N LYS A 8 6.50 13.03 2.64
CA LYS A 8 7.41 13.43 3.73
C LYS A 8 8.77 12.72 3.62
N ASP A 9 9.37 12.78 2.44
CA ASP A 9 10.69 12.20 2.13
C ASP A 9 10.75 10.65 2.24
N MET A 10 9.58 10.00 2.25
CA MET A 10 9.46 8.55 2.24
C MET A 10 8.73 8.08 0.99
N ASP A 11 9.29 7.07 0.33
CA ASP A 11 8.69 6.41 -0.82
C ASP A 11 7.75 5.31 -0.37
N TYR A 12 6.55 5.31 -0.94
CA TYR A 12 5.57 4.26 -0.81
C TYR A 12 5.37 3.62 -2.18
N GLU A 13 5.80 2.37 -2.33
CA GLU A 13 5.60 1.59 -3.56
C GLU A 13 4.48 0.56 -3.37
N LEU A 14 3.39 0.72 -4.11
CA LEU A 14 2.27 -0.22 -4.15
C LEU A 14 2.42 -1.17 -5.33
N VAL A 15 2.50 -2.47 -5.06
CA VAL A 15 2.31 -3.53 -6.05
C VAL A 15 0.93 -4.11 -5.85
N ALA A 16 0.02 -3.82 -6.78
CA ALA A 16 -1.35 -4.32 -6.76
C ALA A 16 -1.55 -5.36 -7.86
N LYS A 17 -1.87 -6.59 -7.45
CA LYS A 17 -2.25 -7.70 -8.34
C LYS A 17 -3.59 -8.28 -7.90
N PRO A 18 -4.29 -9.04 -8.75
CA PRO A 18 -5.56 -9.65 -8.39
C PRO A 18 -5.49 -10.62 -7.21
N ASP A 19 -4.32 -11.20 -6.95
CA ASP A 19 -4.08 -12.23 -5.94
C ASP A 19 -3.26 -11.73 -4.72
N VAL A 20 -2.53 -10.62 -4.88
CA VAL A 20 -1.66 -10.06 -3.85
C VAL A 20 -1.62 -8.53 -3.89
N LEU A 21 -1.67 -7.91 -2.71
CA LEU A 21 -1.35 -6.50 -2.51
C LEU A 21 -0.10 -6.41 -1.66
N GLN A 22 0.88 -5.63 -2.11
CA GLN A 22 2.13 -5.40 -1.39
C GLN A 22 2.40 -3.90 -1.33
N LEU A 23 2.82 -3.43 -0.17
CA LEU A 23 3.24 -2.05 0.06
C LEU A 23 4.65 -2.04 0.64
N TYR A 24 5.57 -1.46 -0.10
CA TYR A 24 6.93 -1.21 0.34
C TYR A 24 7.04 0.23 0.82
N VAL A 25 7.83 0.41 1.87
CA VAL A 25 8.09 1.73 2.45
C VAL A 25 9.59 1.92 2.51
N ARG A 26 10.09 3.00 1.92
CA ARG A 26 11.51 3.35 1.91
C ARG A 26 11.71 4.78 2.40
N ASP A 27 12.78 4.98 3.15
CA ASP A 27 13.23 6.29 3.63
C ASP A 27 14.53 6.62 2.89
N HIS A 28 14.48 7.59 1.97
CA HIS A 28 15.61 7.93 1.09
C HIS A 28 16.24 6.68 0.41
N GLY A 29 15.39 5.82 -0.15
CA GLY A 29 15.80 4.58 -0.82
C GLY A 29 16.18 3.41 0.12
N LYS A 30 16.21 3.61 1.44
CA LYS A 30 16.50 2.54 2.41
C LYS A 30 15.21 1.87 2.90
N PRO A 31 15.14 0.53 2.96
CA PRO A 31 14.00 -0.16 3.55
C PRO A 31 13.75 0.30 4.99
N VAL A 32 12.48 0.50 5.33
CA VAL A 32 12.06 0.82 6.71
C VAL A 32 11.61 -0.45 7.41
N ASP A 33 11.88 -0.57 8.72
CA ASP A 33 11.34 -1.66 9.52
C ASP A 33 9.80 -1.54 9.62
N VAL A 34 9.12 -2.48 8.99
CA VAL A 34 7.66 -2.59 8.97
C VAL A 34 7.13 -3.68 9.90
N SER A 35 7.98 -4.33 10.70
CA SER A 35 7.59 -5.44 11.58
C SER A 35 6.45 -5.11 12.56
N ARG A 36 6.36 -3.84 12.96
CA ARG A 36 5.29 -3.29 13.83
C ARG A 36 4.34 -2.36 13.10
N ALA A 37 4.48 -2.24 11.78
CA ALA A 37 3.64 -1.36 10.99
C ALA A 37 2.28 -2.02 10.73
N THR A 38 1.26 -1.18 10.56
CA THR A 38 -0.03 -1.60 10.03
C THR A 38 -0.35 -0.78 8.79
N ALA A 39 -1.00 -1.39 7.81
CA ALA A 39 -1.60 -0.62 6.73
C ALA A 39 -2.98 -1.14 6.38
N LYS A 40 -3.88 -0.20 6.10
CA LYS A 40 -5.20 -0.48 5.53
C LYS A 40 -5.23 0.09 4.11
N ILE A 41 -5.50 -0.77 3.14
CA ILE A 41 -5.76 -0.40 1.76
C ILE A 41 -7.28 -0.28 1.56
N THR A 42 -7.70 0.81 0.93
CA THR A 42 -9.05 0.96 0.37
C THR A 42 -8.94 1.04 -1.14
N LEU A 43 -9.50 0.06 -1.84
CA LEU A 43 -9.67 0.06 -3.29
C LEU A 43 -11.02 0.68 -3.62
N LEU A 44 -11.03 1.65 -4.52
CA LEU A 44 -12.23 2.35 -5.00
C LEU A 44 -12.29 2.21 -6.53
N SER A 45 -13.24 1.43 -7.02
CA SER A 45 -13.46 1.17 -8.45
C SER A 45 -14.90 1.53 -8.82
N GLY A 46 -15.10 2.75 -9.33
CA GLY A 46 -16.45 3.28 -9.54
C GLY A 46 -17.20 3.43 -8.21
N SER A 47 -18.33 2.74 -8.06
CA SER A 47 -19.09 2.65 -6.81
C SER A 47 -18.60 1.55 -5.85
N ASP A 48 -17.72 0.67 -6.32
CA ASP A 48 -17.22 -0.45 -5.50
C ASP A 48 -16.14 0.03 -4.54
N LYS A 49 -16.29 -0.34 -3.27
CA LYS A 49 -15.30 -0.12 -2.21
C LYS A 49 -14.88 -1.47 -1.62
N GLN A 50 -13.58 -1.70 -1.53
CA GLN A 50 -13.01 -2.86 -0.84
C GLN A 50 -11.93 -2.41 0.15
N GLU A 51 -12.03 -2.83 1.40
CA GLU A 51 -11.02 -2.58 2.43
C GLU A 51 -10.22 -3.84 2.73
N ILE A 52 -8.89 -3.70 2.82
CA ILE A 52 -7.96 -4.80 3.01
C ILE A 52 -6.92 -4.37 4.04
N ASP A 53 -6.75 -5.16 5.09
CA ASP A 53 -5.67 -4.95 6.05
C ASP A 53 -4.42 -5.71 5.58
N LEU A 54 -3.30 -4.99 5.44
CA LEU A 54 -2.00 -5.56 5.12
C LEU A 54 -1.27 -5.89 6.43
N LYS A 55 -0.53 -7.00 6.41
CA LYS A 55 0.28 -7.46 7.53
C LYS A 55 1.77 -7.44 7.18
N PRO A 56 2.67 -7.21 8.14
CA PRO A 56 4.10 -7.31 7.92
C PRO A 56 4.50 -8.69 7.35
N SER A 57 5.30 -8.68 6.29
CA SER A 57 5.79 -9.88 5.58
C SER A 57 7.23 -9.64 5.11
N GLY A 58 8.18 -9.77 6.03
CA GLY A 58 9.58 -9.39 5.81
C GLY A 58 9.74 -7.87 5.81
N ASP A 59 10.16 -7.32 4.67
CA ASP A 59 10.47 -5.90 4.45
C ASP A 59 9.31 -5.08 3.87
N LYS A 60 8.11 -5.67 3.81
CA LYS A 60 6.90 -5.07 3.22
C LYS A 60 5.65 -5.40 4.02
N LEU A 61 4.57 -4.68 3.74
CA LEU A 61 3.22 -5.00 4.18
C LEU A 61 2.51 -5.74 3.05
N GLU A 62 1.87 -6.87 3.35
CA GLU A 62 1.27 -7.75 2.34
C GLU A 62 -0.11 -8.26 2.77
N ALA A 63 -0.99 -8.43 1.78
CA ALA A 63 -2.19 -9.25 1.89
C ALA A 63 -2.33 -10.12 0.64
N LYS A 64 -2.72 -11.38 0.85
CA LYS A 64 -3.08 -12.33 -0.21
C LYS A 64 -4.59 -12.54 -0.20
N GLY A 65 -5.20 -12.70 -1.35
CA GLY A 65 -6.65 -12.83 -1.46
C GLY A 65 -7.13 -12.58 -2.88
N SER A 66 -8.35 -12.08 -3.02
CA SER A 66 -8.90 -11.68 -4.31
C SER A 66 -9.19 -10.18 -4.29
N PHE A 67 -8.55 -9.43 -5.19
CA PHE A 67 -8.57 -7.97 -5.20
C PHE A 67 -9.07 -7.45 -6.55
N LYS A 68 -10.04 -6.53 -6.50
CA LYS A 68 -10.51 -5.80 -7.69
C LYS A 68 -9.52 -4.69 -8.04
N VAL A 69 -8.55 -5.01 -8.91
CA VAL A 69 -7.46 -4.10 -9.32
C VAL A 69 -7.58 -3.65 -10.78
N ALA A 70 -8.73 -3.12 -11.17
CA ALA A 70 -8.97 -2.65 -12.54
C ALA A 70 -8.25 -1.31 -12.83
N PRO A 71 -7.92 -1.01 -14.11
CA PRO A 71 -7.46 0.32 -14.51
C PRO A 71 -8.42 1.42 -14.03
N GLY A 72 -7.86 2.52 -13.53
CA GLY A 72 -8.61 3.62 -12.94
C GLY A 72 -9.05 3.40 -11.49
N THR A 73 -8.79 2.22 -10.89
CA THR A 73 -9.03 2.00 -9.46
C THR A 73 -8.18 2.96 -8.64
N LYS A 74 -8.83 3.74 -7.77
CA LYS A 74 -8.14 4.60 -6.82
C LYS A 74 -7.82 3.77 -5.58
N VAL A 75 -6.58 3.85 -5.13
CA VAL A 75 -6.11 3.15 -3.94
C VAL A 75 -5.73 4.17 -2.88
N VAL A 76 -6.29 4.03 -1.69
CA VAL A 76 -5.89 4.81 -0.51
C VAL A 76 -5.23 3.86 0.48
N ALA A 77 -3.96 4.09 0.76
CA ALA A 77 -3.18 3.33 1.72
C ALA A 77 -2.96 4.17 2.98
N GLN A 78 -3.63 3.81 4.07
CA GLN A 78 -3.38 4.38 5.38
C GLN A 78 -2.31 3.54 6.06
N VAL A 79 -1.15 4.12 6.30
CA VAL A 79 0.03 3.42 6.84
C VAL A 79 0.35 4.01 8.20
N ASN A 80 0.44 3.15 9.21
CA ASN A 80 0.92 3.50 10.54
C ASN A 80 2.24 2.78 10.76
N LEU A 81 3.34 3.53 10.64
CA LEU A 81 4.66 3.12 11.11
C LEU A 81 4.74 3.54 12.59
N ALA A 82 5.44 2.79 13.43
CA ALA A 82 5.41 2.90 14.90
C ALA A 82 5.22 4.32 15.47
N SER A 83 5.94 5.33 14.97
CA SER A 83 5.84 6.73 15.38
C SER A 83 5.32 7.70 14.32
N LYS A 84 4.96 7.23 13.12
CA LYS A 84 4.57 8.05 11.97
C LYS A 84 3.37 7.46 11.23
N ALA A 85 2.30 8.24 11.11
CA ALA A 85 1.17 7.92 10.23
C ALA A 85 1.29 8.67 8.90
N ALA A 86 0.96 8.00 7.81
CA ALA A 86 0.93 8.54 6.46
C ALA A 86 -0.27 8.00 5.68
N THR A 87 -0.71 8.75 4.67
CA THR A 87 -1.76 8.31 3.75
C THR A 87 -1.29 8.46 2.32
N ALA A 88 -0.97 7.33 1.68
CA ALA A 88 -0.60 7.27 0.28
C ALA A 88 -1.81 7.07 -0.62
N ARG A 89 -1.80 7.72 -1.78
CA ARG A 89 -2.86 7.64 -2.78
C ARG A 89 -2.25 7.22 -4.11
N PHE A 90 -2.85 6.23 -4.74
CA PHE A 90 -2.43 5.68 -6.03
C PHE A 90 -3.64 5.60 -6.97
N VAL A 91 -3.37 5.60 -8.27
CA VAL A 91 -4.37 5.31 -9.31
C VAL A 91 -3.79 4.21 -10.19
N LEU A 92 -4.41 3.03 -10.17
CA LEU A 92 -3.97 1.91 -10.99
C LEU A 92 -4.13 2.27 -12.46
N LYS A 93 -3.08 2.05 -13.26
CA LYS A 93 -3.07 2.30 -14.70
C LYS A 93 -3.47 1.05 -15.47
#